data_AF-A0A291IMR8-F1
#
_entry.id   AF-A0A291IMR8-F1
#
_cell.length_a   1.000
_cell.length_b   1.000
_cell.length_c   1.000
_cell.angle_alpha   90.00
_cell.angle_beta   90.00
_cell.angle_gamma   90.00
#
_symmetry.space_group_name_H-M   'P 1'
#
loop_
_entity.id
_entity.type
_entity.pdbx_description
1 polymer ?
#
loop_
_entity_poly.entity_id
_entity_poly.type
_entity_poly.pdbx_seq_one_letter_code
_entity_poly.pdbx_strand_id
1 'polypeptide(L)'
;MTNKINMTDLGRLDSEIRLVHIVVASIIIVTLASYSVWFWWLNSQTISTSVESWGQLGDYVGGILNPCTAYAAYYWLTRSIRLQKEEMLEARLAMEAASKSQAEQAHHSQVQVRVSALTALINSIMVEVQTQRMQLQHLLVQAEKHHAGAAVGFDGVRLNSQELANRVAEINNQISKRMNERYDFEQQLKTLLNQYNS
;
A
#
# COMPACT_ATOMS: atom_id res chain seq x y z
N MET A 1 7.03 6.64 13.75
CA MET A 1 7.59 5.89 14.89
C MET A 1 8.78 5.09 14.37
N THR A 2 9.96 5.67 14.49
CA THR A 2 11.24 5.18 13.96
C THR A 2 12.10 4.71 15.14
N ASN A 3 12.15 3.40 15.40
CA ASN A 3 13.10 2.68 16.27
C ASN A 3 12.61 1.21 16.33
N LYS A 4 13.35 0.12 16.07
CA LYS A 4 14.66 -0.26 16.64
C LYS A 4 15.26 -1.43 15.85
N ILE A 5 16.02 -1.15 14.79
CA ILE A 5 17.25 -1.92 14.59
C ILE A 5 18.35 -0.89 14.72
N ASN A 6 18.66 -0.54 15.97
CA ASN A 6 19.83 0.27 16.22
C ASN A 6 21.03 -0.54 15.73
N MET A 7 22.00 0.12 15.09
CA MET A 7 23.28 -0.52 14.70
C MET A 7 23.97 -1.21 15.91
N THR A 8 23.55 -0.88 17.14
CA THR A 8 23.93 -1.56 18.37
C THR A 8 23.33 -2.96 18.56
N ASP A 9 22.15 -3.29 18.05
CA ASP A 9 21.55 -4.63 18.20
C ASP A 9 22.21 -5.67 17.28
N LEU A 10 22.55 -5.28 16.05
CA LEU A 10 23.36 -6.10 15.16
C LEU A 10 24.76 -6.33 15.74
N GLY A 11 25.40 -5.26 16.24
CA GLY A 11 26.70 -5.36 16.91
C GLY A 11 26.70 -6.20 18.19
N ARG A 12 25.59 -6.20 18.94
CA ARG A 12 25.39 -7.09 20.09
C ARG A 12 25.23 -8.54 19.68
N LEU A 13 24.46 -8.81 18.62
CA LEU A 13 24.27 -10.15 18.07
C LEU A 13 25.62 -10.74 17.62
N ASP A 14 26.43 -9.96 16.89
CA ASP A 14 27.77 -10.37 16.46
C ASP A 14 28.71 -10.64 17.64
N SER A 15 28.59 -9.85 18.70
CA SER A 15 29.37 -10.01 19.93
C SER A 15 28.97 -11.29 20.68
N GLU A 16 27.67 -11.61 20.74
CA GLU A 16 27.15 -12.86 21.31
C GLU A 16 27.62 -14.08 20.50
N ILE A 17 27.56 -14.01 19.16
CA ILE A 17 28.08 -15.06 18.26
C ILE A 17 29.57 -15.31 18.55
N ARG A 18 30.35 -14.23 18.62
CA ARG A 18 31.79 -14.31 18.86
C ARG A 18 32.09 -14.90 20.23
N LEU A 19 31.35 -14.50 21.27
CA LEU A 19 31.48 -15.03 22.62
C LEU A 19 31.23 -16.53 22.66
N VAL A 20 30.13 -17.00 22.04
CA VAL A 20 29.81 -18.44 21.98
C VAL A 20 30.93 -19.22 21.29
N HIS A 21 31.46 -18.73 20.17
CA HIS A 21 32.60 -19.38 19.50
C HIS A 21 33.85 -19.41 20.38
N ILE A 22 34.16 -18.33 21.09
CA ILE A 22 35.30 -18.28 22.02
C ILE A 22 35.09 -19.27 23.17
N VAL A 23 33.88 -19.37 23.72
CA VAL A 23 33.56 -20.32 24.79
C VAL A 23 33.72 -21.77 24.32
N VAL A 24 33.20 -22.12 23.14
CA VAL A 24 33.35 -23.47 22.59
C VAL A 24 34.83 -23.79 22.30
N ALA A 25 35.56 -22.86 21.68
CA ALA A 25 36.98 -23.04 21.38
C ALA A 25 37.82 -23.16 22.67
N SER A 26 37.52 -22.37 23.69
CA SER A 26 38.21 -22.44 24.98
C SER A 26 37.92 -23.75 25.71
N ILE A 27 36.69 -24.28 25.67
CA ILE A 27 36.38 -25.60 26.23
C ILE A 27 37.21 -26.70 25.53
N ILE A 28 37.33 -26.66 24.20
CA ILE A 28 38.17 -27.60 23.43
C ILE A 28 39.62 -27.50 23.87
N ILE A 29 40.18 -26.28 23.88
CA ILE A 29 41.58 -26.03 24.23
C ILE A 29 41.88 -26.44 25.67
N VAL A 30 41.00 -26.09 26.62
CA VAL A 30 41.17 -26.45 28.04
C VAL A 30 41.11 -27.95 28.24
N THR A 31 40.19 -28.65 27.56
CA THR A 31 40.07 -30.11 27.66
C THR A 31 41.33 -30.78 27.13
N LEU A 32 41.80 -30.38 25.94
CA LEU A 32 43.05 -30.89 25.36
C LEU A 32 44.28 -30.55 26.22
N ALA A 33 44.40 -29.31 26.67
CA ALA A 33 45.52 -28.85 27.49
C ALA A 33 45.56 -29.55 28.86
N SER A 34 44.41 -29.73 29.52
CA SER A 34 44.33 -30.48 30.79
C SER A 34 44.82 -31.91 30.62
N TYR A 35 44.49 -32.54 29.49
CA TYR A 35 44.90 -33.90 29.18
C TYR A 35 46.41 -33.97 28.88
N SER A 36 46.93 -33.03 28.08
CA SER A 36 48.36 -32.93 27.78
C SER A 36 49.20 -32.69 29.04
N VAL A 37 48.76 -31.81 29.95
CA VAL A 37 49.44 -31.55 31.22
C VAL A 37 49.45 -32.80 32.12
N TRP A 38 48.31 -33.49 32.22
CA TRP A 38 48.22 -34.70 33.03
C TRP A 38 49.05 -35.86 32.47
N PHE A 39 49.12 -36.00 31.15
CA PHE A 39 49.85 -37.09 30.50
C PHE A 39 51.36 -36.87 30.49
N TRP A 40 51.83 -35.66 30.17
CA TRP A 40 53.25 -35.34 30.03
C TRP A 40 53.91 -34.88 31.32
N TRP A 41 53.26 -34.00 32.08
CA TRP A 41 53.89 -33.38 33.26
C TRP A 41 53.75 -34.24 34.50
N LEU A 42 52.60 -34.89 34.68
CA LEU A 42 52.29 -35.62 35.92
C LEU A 42 52.63 -37.11 35.85
N ASN A 43 52.49 -37.76 34.69
CA ASN A 43 52.61 -39.22 34.59
C ASN A 43 53.74 -39.74 33.70
N SER A 44 54.49 -38.88 33.00
CA SER A 44 55.61 -39.28 32.11
C SER A 44 55.27 -40.45 31.18
N GLN A 45 54.02 -40.53 30.72
CA GLN A 45 53.50 -41.64 29.93
C GLN A 45 53.95 -41.49 28.46
N THR A 46 54.26 -42.61 27.80
CA THR A 46 54.57 -42.63 26.37
C THR A 46 53.28 -42.57 25.55
N ILE A 47 53.34 -41.96 24.37
CA ILE A 47 52.18 -41.85 23.47
C ILE A 47 51.71 -43.26 23.07
N SER A 48 50.43 -43.56 23.33
CA SER A 48 49.85 -44.85 22.95
C SER A 48 49.82 -45.00 21.43
N THR A 49 50.35 -46.11 20.92
CA THR A 49 50.28 -46.50 19.50
C THR A 49 48.98 -47.23 19.16
N SER A 50 48.16 -47.56 20.16
CA SER A 50 46.89 -48.24 19.96
C SER A 50 45.80 -47.25 19.53
N VAL A 51 45.13 -47.56 18.41
CA VAL A 51 44.02 -46.74 17.86
C VAL A 51 42.83 -46.68 18.83
N GLU A 52 42.61 -47.75 19.62
CA GLU A 52 41.50 -47.85 20.58
C GLU A 52 41.59 -46.83 21.72
N SER A 53 42.81 -46.51 22.19
CA SER A 53 43.03 -45.47 23.21
C SER A 53 42.66 -44.07 22.69
N TRP A 54 42.90 -43.81 21.40
CA TRP A 54 42.53 -42.54 20.76
C TRP A 54 41.03 -42.45 20.51
N GLY A 55 40.36 -43.58 20.26
CA GLY A 55 38.89 -43.66 20.19
C GLY A 55 38.24 -43.26 21.51
N GLN A 56 38.68 -43.82 22.63
CA GLN A 56 38.15 -43.48 23.97
C GLN A 56 38.36 -42.02 24.35
N LEU A 57 39.49 -41.41 23.97
CA LEU A 57 39.73 -39.98 24.14
C LEU A 57 38.73 -39.14 23.33
N GLY A 58 38.51 -39.53 22.08
CA GLY A 58 37.52 -38.91 21.21
C GLY A 58 36.11 -38.99 21.79
N ASP A 59 35.74 -40.13 22.38
CA ASP A 59 34.45 -40.33 23.03
C ASP A 59 34.26 -39.43 24.26
N TYR A 60 35.31 -39.24 25.07
CA TYR A 60 35.27 -38.33 26.22
C TYR A 60 35.12 -36.86 25.79
N VAL A 61 35.95 -36.40 24.86
CA VAL A 61 35.89 -35.03 24.33
C VAL A 61 34.55 -34.80 23.63
N GLY A 62 34.10 -35.76 22.82
CA GLY A 62 32.81 -35.75 22.14
C GLY A 62 31.64 -35.73 23.13
N GLY A 63 31.72 -36.50 24.21
CA GLY A 63 30.69 -36.56 25.25
C GLY A 63 30.48 -35.23 25.97
N ILE A 64 31.52 -34.40 26.09
CA ILE A 64 31.43 -33.04 26.65
C ILE A 64 31.03 -32.02 25.58
N LEU A 65 31.60 -32.13 24.38
CA LEU A 65 31.31 -31.16 23.31
C LEU A 65 29.87 -31.23 22.84
N ASN A 66 29.33 -32.45 22.71
CA ASN A 66 28.05 -32.67 22.03
C ASN A 66 26.85 -32.02 22.77
N PRO A 67 26.75 -32.10 24.11
CA PRO A 67 25.76 -31.31 24.85
C PRO A 67 25.98 -29.80 24.76
N CYS A 68 27.24 -29.33 24.79
CA CYS A 68 27.56 -27.90 24.66
C CYS A 68 27.16 -27.33 23.29
N THR A 69 27.46 -28.04 22.20
CA THR A 69 27.08 -27.65 20.84
C THR A 69 25.57 -27.73 20.64
N ALA A 70 24.91 -28.76 21.14
CA ALA A 70 23.45 -28.89 21.09
C ALA A 70 22.75 -27.74 21.82
N TYR A 71 23.24 -27.36 23.01
CA TYR A 71 22.71 -26.22 23.76
C TYR A 71 22.91 -24.89 23.02
N ALA A 72 24.11 -24.65 22.46
CA ALA A 72 24.39 -23.47 21.66
C ALA A 72 23.48 -23.37 20.42
N ALA A 73 23.29 -24.48 19.71
CA ALA A 73 22.38 -24.55 18.57
C ALA A 73 20.93 -24.27 18.97
N TYR A 74 20.46 -24.83 20.08
CA TYR A 74 19.12 -24.58 20.60
C TYR A 74 18.90 -23.12 21.03
N TYR A 75 19.89 -22.52 21.69
CA TYR A 75 19.87 -21.09 22.05
C TYR A 75 19.72 -20.22 20.79
N TRP A 76 20.54 -20.49 19.77
CA TRP A 76 20.50 -19.76 18.50
C TRP A 76 19.17 -19.92 17.77
N LEU A 77 18.65 -21.15 17.69
CA LEU A 77 17.35 -21.40 17.07
C LEU A 77 16.24 -20.61 17.79
N THR A 78 16.25 -20.63 19.12
CA THR A 78 15.26 -19.92 19.94
C THR A 78 15.36 -18.41 19.75
N ARG A 79 16.58 -17.86 19.69
CA ARG A 79 16.84 -16.44 19.44
C ARG A 79 16.33 -16.02 18.05
N SER A 80 16.66 -16.80 17.02
CA SER A 80 16.21 -16.56 15.64
C SER A 80 14.69 -16.59 15.52
N ILE A 81 14.01 -17.56 16.13
CA ILE A 81 12.54 -17.63 16.11
C ILE A 81 11.91 -16.43 16.81
N ARG A 82 12.49 -15.95 17.92
CA ARG A 82 11.98 -14.74 18.60
C ARG A 82 12.13 -13.51 17.70
N LEU A 83 13.29 -13.32 17.09
CA LEU A 83 13.54 -12.20 16.18
C LEU A 83 12.57 -12.24 14.99
N GLN A 84 12.42 -13.40 14.34
CA GLN A 84 11.48 -13.57 13.23
C GLN A 84 10.04 -13.22 13.63
N LYS A 85 9.60 -13.60 14.84
CA LYS A 85 8.25 -13.25 15.34
C LYS A 85 8.09 -11.76 15.58
N GLU A 86 9.11 -11.10 16.10
CA GLU A 86 9.12 -9.64 16.30
C GLU A 86 9.03 -8.92 14.94
N GLU A 87 9.84 -9.32 13.97
CA GLU A 87 9.78 -8.77 12.59
C GLU A 87 8.40 -9.01 11.94
N MET A 88 7.80 -10.19 12.10
CA MET A 88 6.46 -10.47 11.59
C MET A 88 5.37 -9.61 12.26
N LEU A 89 5.51 -9.34 13.57
CA LEU A 89 4.58 -8.46 14.28
C LEU A 89 4.69 -7.02 13.76
N GLU A 90 5.90 -6.52 13.60
CA GLU A 90 6.14 -5.17 13.05
C GLU A 90 5.63 -5.05 11.61
N ALA A 91 5.92 -6.06 10.77
CA ALA A 91 5.41 -6.12 9.39
C ALA A 91 3.88 -6.12 9.36
N ARG A 92 3.22 -6.88 10.25
CA ARG A 92 1.77 -6.91 10.36
C ARG A 92 1.20 -5.55 10.76
N LEU A 93 1.79 -4.88 11.75
CA LEU A 93 1.34 -3.54 12.17
C LEU A 93 1.51 -2.51 11.05
N ALA A 94 2.62 -2.58 10.30
CA ALA A 94 2.83 -1.72 9.14
C ALA A 94 1.79 -1.99 8.03
N MET A 95 1.48 -3.25 7.75
CA MET A 95 0.43 -3.62 6.79
C MET A 95 -0.96 -3.17 7.24
N GLU A 96 -1.29 -3.26 8.52
CA GLU A 96 -2.57 -2.80 9.06
C GLU A 96 -2.71 -1.28 8.92
N ALA A 97 -1.67 -0.52 9.28
CA ALA A 97 -1.65 0.93 9.07
C ALA A 97 -1.76 1.30 7.58
N ALA A 98 -1.07 0.56 6.70
CA ALA A 98 -1.16 0.76 5.26
C ALA A 98 -2.56 0.44 4.73
N SER A 99 -3.18 -0.65 5.19
CA SER A 99 -4.54 -1.05 4.81
C SER A 99 -5.57 0.01 5.21
N LYS A 100 -5.45 0.59 6.42
CA LYS A 100 -6.30 1.68 6.86
C LYS A 100 -6.16 2.93 5.97
N SER A 101 -4.92 3.35 5.71
CA SER A 101 -4.64 4.48 4.80
C SER A 101 -5.16 4.22 3.39
N GLN A 102 -5.04 2.99 2.89
CA GLN A 102 -5.54 2.60 1.58
C GLN A 102 -7.07 2.63 1.51
N ALA A 103 -7.76 2.21 2.58
CA ALA A 103 -9.21 2.29 2.66
C ALA A 103 -9.70 3.75 2.64
N GLU A 104 -9.04 4.64 3.39
CA GLU A 104 -9.29 6.08 3.36
C GLU A 104 -9.04 6.64 1.95
N GLN A 105 -7.89 6.33 1.33
CA GLN A 105 -7.57 6.76 -0.04
C GLN A 105 -8.58 6.25 -1.09
N ALA A 106 -9.05 5.01 -0.96
CA ALA A 106 -10.07 4.46 -1.85
C ALA A 106 -11.39 5.25 -1.74
N HIS A 107 -11.77 5.63 -0.51
CA HIS A 107 -12.92 6.50 -0.30
C HIS A 107 -12.71 7.88 -0.94
N HIS A 108 -11.56 8.53 -0.73
CA HIS A 108 -11.22 9.81 -1.37
C HIS A 108 -11.29 9.72 -2.90
N SER A 109 -10.74 8.65 -3.48
CA SER A 109 -10.77 8.39 -4.92
C SER A 109 -12.20 8.26 -5.46
N GLN A 110 -13.08 7.52 -4.76
CA GLN A 110 -14.48 7.39 -5.16
C GLN A 110 -15.22 8.74 -5.16
N VAL A 111 -15.00 9.56 -4.13
CA VAL A 111 -15.58 10.91 -4.04
C VAL A 111 -15.08 11.76 -5.21
N GLN A 112 -13.78 11.74 -5.51
CA GLN A 112 -13.20 12.50 -6.62
C GLN A 112 -13.76 12.08 -7.99
N VAL A 113 -13.95 10.77 -8.22
CA VAL A 113 -14.57 10.25 -9.44
C VAL A 113 -16.00 10.79 -9.57
N ARG A 114 -16.78 10.80 -8.49
CA ARG A 114 -18.14 11.34 -8.49
C ARG A 114 -18.16 12.85 -8.76
N VAL A 115 -17.28 13.63 -8.13
CA VAL A 115 -17.12 15.07 -8.40
C VAL A 115 -16.85 15.31 -9.88
N SER A 116 -15.93 14.54 -10.46
CA SER A 116 -15.53 14.66 -11.85
C SER A 116 -16.70 14.33 -12.80
N ALA A 117 -17.46 13.27 -12.51
CA ALA A 117 -18.63 12.88 -13.27
C ALA A 117 -19.74 13.94 -13.21
N LEU A 118 -20.08 14.46 -12.02
CA LEU A 118 -21.07 15.53 -11.87
C LEU A 118 -20.66 16.80 -12.62
N THR A 119 -19.37 17.17 -12.53
CA THR A 119 -18.82 18.33 -13.25
C THR A 119 -18.93 18.14 -14.77
N ALA A 120 -18.62 16.95 -15.27
CA ALA A 120 -18.76 16.62 -16.69
C ALA A 120 -20.23 16.70 -17.16
N LEU A 121 -21.17 16.19 -16.36
CA LEU A 121 -22.61 16.28 -16.65
C LEU A 121 -23.10 17.74 -16.69
N ILE A 122 -22.69 18.55 -15.71
CA ILE A 122 -23.02 19.99 -15.68
C ILE A 122 -22.48 20.68 -16.94
N ASN A 123 -21.22 20.45 -17.29
CA ASN A 123 -20.60 21.03 -18.48
C ASN A 123 -21.31 20.58 -19.77
N SER A 124 -21.68 19.30 -19.87
CA SER A 124 -22.43 18.78 -21.01
C SER A 124 -23.79 19.46 -21.15
N ILE A 125 -24.53 19.64 -20.04
CA ILE A 125 -25.81 20.36 -20.06
C ILE A 125 -25.62 21.83 -20.47
N MET A 126 -24.56 22.49 -19.98
CA MET A 126 -24.29 23.88 -20.38
C MET A 126 -24.08 24.00 -21.88
N VAL A 127 -23.35 23.07 -22.49
CA VAL A 127 -23.14 23.02 -23.96
C VAL A 127 -24.46 22.78 -24.70
N GLU A 128 -25.30 21.86 -24.22
CA GLU A 128 -26.62 21.56 -24.82
C GLU A 128 -27.53 22.80 -24.77
N VAL A 129 -27.63 23.44 -23.60
CA VAL A 129 -28.42 24.68 -23.40
C VAL A 129 -27.90 25.82 -24.28
N GLN A 130 -26.58 25.98 -24.39
CA GLN A 130 -26.00 27.00 -25.26
C GLN A 130 -26.34 26.75 -26.74
N THR A 131 -26.30 25.49 -27.16
CA THR A 131 -26.67 25.09 -28.53
C THR A 131 -28.14 25.38 -28.81
N GLN A 132 -29.04 25.03 -27.88
CA GLN A 132 -30.47 25.33 -27.98
C GLN A 132 -30.75 26.83 -28.01
N ARG A 133 -30.03 27.64 -27.21
CA ARG A 133 -30.14 29.11 -27.25
C ARG A 133 -29.69 29.68 -28.59
N MET A 134 -28.62 29.15 -29.17
CA MET A 134 -28.16 29.55 -30.50
C MET A 134 -29.23 29.23 -31.56
N GLN A 135 -29.87 28.05 -31.48
CA GLN A 135 -30.98 27.69 -32.35
C GLN A 135 -32.17 28.64 -32.24
N LEU A 136 -32.57 28.99 -31.01
CA LEU A 136 -33.62 29.98 -30.77
C LEU A 136 -33.28 31.34 -31.38
N GLN A 137 -32.08 31.85 -31.12
CA GLN A 137 -31.64 33.13 -31.67
C GLN A 137 -31.67 33.14 -33.19
N HIS A 138 -31.19 32.08 -33.82
CA HIS A 138 -31.24 31.94 -35.28
C HIS A 138 -32.67 31.98 -35.82
N LEU A 139 -33.60 31.22 -35.22
CA LEU A 139 -35.00 31.21 -35.61
C LEU A 139 -35.66 32.59 -35.46
N LEU A 140 -35.40 33.28 -34.34
CA LEU A 140 -35.95 34.62 -34.07
C LEU A 140 -35.42 35.66 -35.06
N VAL A 141 -34.11 35.67 -35.33
CA VAL A 141 -33.49 36.61 -36.29
C VAL A 141 -34.02 36.39 -37.71
N GLN A 142 -34.24 35.13 -38.11
CA GLN A 142 -34.82 34.84 -39.43
C GLN A 142 -36.28 35.30 -39.52
N ALA A 143 -37.08 35.06 -38.48
CA ALA A 143 -38.48 35.47 -38.44
C ALA A 143 -38.62 37.00 -38.53
N GLU A 144 -37.70 37.76 -37.91
CA GLU A 144 -37.64 39.22 -37.97
C GLU A 144 -37.31 39.73 -39.38
N LYS A 145 -36.33 39.10 -40.06
CA LYS A 145 -35.88 39.50 -41.40
C LYS A 145 -36.91 39.25 -42.50
N HIS A 146 -37.74 38.22 -42.37
CA HIS A 146 -38.64 37.80 -43.45
C HIS A 146 -40.02 38.48 -43.42
N HIS A 147 -40.34 39.31 -42.41
CA HIS A 147 -41.61 40.07 -42.22
C HIS A 147 -42.93 39.29 -42.32
N ALA A 148 -42.91 38.02 -42.75
CA ALA A 148 -44.04 37.13 -42.94
C ALA A 148 -44.17 36.10 -41.80
N GLY A 149 -43.38 36.23 -40.73
CA GLY A 149 -43.40 35.32 -39.58
C GLY A 149 -43.00 33.89 -39.93
N ALA A 150 -42.21 33.70 -40.99
CA ALA A 150 -41.68 32.40 -41.41
C ALA A 150 -40.16 32.35 -41.17
N ALA A 151 -39.66 31.22 -40.68
CA ALA A 151 -38.24 31.00 -40.42
C ALA A 151 -37.80 29.64 -40.96
N VAL A 152 -36.52 29.45 -41.20
CA VAL A 152 -35.92 28.17 -41.59
C VAL A 152 -35.12 27.62 -40.43
N GLY A 153 -35.44 26.39 -40.03
CA GLY A 153 -34.71 25.67 -38.99
C GLY A 153 -33.26 25.35 -39.38
N PHE A 154 -32.47 24.93 -38.40
CA PHE A 154 -31.11 24.40 -38.63
C PHE A 154 -31.10 23.14 -39.52
N ASP A 155 -32.24 22.45 -39.60
CA ASP A 155 -32.52 21.30 -40.45
C ASP A 155 -32.94 21.69 -41.89
N GLY A 156 -33.02 22.99 -42.20
CA GLY A 156 -33.44 23.49 -43.51
C GLY A 156 -34.96 23.49 -43.73
N VAL A 157 -35.75 23.10 -42.73
CA VAL A 157 -37.22 23.07 -42.84
C VAL A 157 -37.78 24.49 -42.68
N ARG A 158 -38.64 24.90 -43.61
CA ARG A 158 -39.39 26.17 -43.50
C ARG A 158 -40.53 25.99 -42.53
N LEU A 159 -40.59 26.85 -41.51
CA LEU A 159 -41.60 26.89 -40.49
C LEU A 159 -42.52 28.08 -40.75
N ASN A 160 -43.83 27.83 -40.78
CA ASN A 160 -44.82 28.92 -40.75
C ASN A 160 -44.91 29.53 -39.34
N SER A 161 -45.71 30.58 -39.16
CA SER A 161 -45.79 31.30 -37.88
C SER A 161 -46.26 30.44 -36.70
N GLN A 162 -47.17 29.49 -36.94
CA GLN A 162 -47.67 28.60 -35.88
C GLN A 162 -46.62 27.53 -35.53
N GLU A 163 -45.99 26.93 -36.54
CA GLU A 163 -44.92 25.93 -36.37
C GLU A 163 -43.69 26.55 -35.70
N LEU A 164 -43.34 27.79 -36.05
CA LEU A 164 -42.28 28.55 -35.41
C LEU A 164 -42.59 28.81 -33.94
N ALA A 165 -43.81 29.25 -33.62
CA ALA A 165 -44.23 29.47 -32.23
C ALA A 165 -44.17 28.18 -31.41
N ASN A 166 -44.65 27.07 -31.97
CA ASN A 166 -44.57 25.75 -31.34
C ASN A 166 -43.11 25.31 -31.11
N ARG A 167 -42.24 25.49 -32.11
CA ARG A 167 -40.82 25.10 -32.01
C ARG A 167 -40.04 25.96 -31.00
N VAL A 168 -40.32 27.26 -30.95
CA VAL A 168 -39.74 28.17 -29.93
C VAL A 168 -40.20 27.77 -28.54
N ALA A 169 -41.49 27.48 -28.35
CA ALA A 169 -42.03 27.01 -27.08
C ALA A 169 -41.41 25.67 -26.65
N GLU A 170 -41.24 24.74 -27.59
CA GLU A 170 -40.59 23.45 -27.36
C GLU A 170 -39.14 23.63 -26.89
N ILE A 171 -38.33 24.41 -27.61
CA ILE A 171 -36.92 24.62 -27.24
C ILE A 171 -36.82 25.34 -25.88
N ASN A 172 -37.68 26.33 -25.62
CA ASN A 172 -37.73 26.99 -24.31
C ASN A 172 -38.07 26.02 -23.16
N ASN A 173 -39.01 25.09 -23.39
CA ASN A 173 -39.33 24.05 -22.43
C ASN A 173 -38.12 23.10 -22.21
N GLN A 174 -37.48 22.65 -23.29
CA GLN A 174 -36.28 21.81 -23.20
C GLN A 174 -35.14 22.49 -22.43
N ILE A 175 -34.86 23.77 -22.71
CA ILE A 175 -33.88 24.57 -21.97
C ILE A 175 -34.24 24.62 -20.49
N SER A 176 -35.50 24.90 -20.17
CA SER A 176 -35.96 25.00 -18.78
C SER A 176 -35.81 23.66 -18.04
N LYS A 177 -36.17 22.56 -18.70
CA LYS A 177 -35.99 21.20 -18.17
C LYS A 177 -34.51 20.90 -17.90
N ARG A 178 -33.63 21.16 -18.87
CA ARG A 178 -32.18 20.95 -18.73
C ARG A 178 -31.56 21.82 -17.64
N MET A 179 -32.00 23.07 -17.51
CA MET A 179 -31.55 23.97 -16.46
C MET A 179 -31.96 23.48 -15.06
N ASN A 180 -33.14 22.87 -14.93
CA ASN A 180 -33.56 22.23 -13.68
C ASN A 180 -32.71 20.98 -13.37
N GLU A 181 -32.47 20.10 -14.36
CA GLU A 181 -31.58 18.94 -14.20
C GLU A 181 -30.16 19.35 -13.78
N ARG A 182 -29.63 20.42 -14.38
CA ARG A 182 -28.34 20.99 -13.98
C ARG A 182 -28.37 21.47 -12.53
N TYR A 183 -29.41 22.19 -12.12
CA TYR A 183 -29.55 22.66 -10.75
C TYR A 183 -29.50 21.51 -9.75
N ASP A 184 -30.17 20.39 -10.05
CA ASP A 184 -30.13 19.18 -9.22
C ASP A 184 -28.71 18.61 -9.10
N PHE A 185 -27.96 18.55 -10.20
CA PHE A 185 -26.55 18.11 -10.17
C PHE A 185 -25.64 19.07 -9.40
N GLU A 186 -25.87 20.38 -9.49
CA GLU A 186 -25.14 21.37 -8.70
C GLU A 186 -25.42 21.21 -7.20
N GLN A 187 -26.65 20.89 -6.80
CA GLN A 187 -26.99 20.63 -5.40
C GLN A 187 -26.34 19.34 -4.90
N GLN A 188 -26.33 18.28 -5.72
CA GLN A 188 -25.62 17.04 -5.39
C GLN A 188 -24.12 17.28 -5.24
N LEU A 189 -23.52 18.06 -6.13
CA LEU A 189 -22.10 18.42 -6.06
C LEU A 189 -21.79 19.22 -4.78
N LYS A 190 -22.61 20.24 -4.46
CA LYS A 190 -22.45 21.03 -3.22
C LYS A 190 -22.57 20.16 -1.98
N THR A 191 -23.55 19.26 -1.94
CA THR A 191 -23.75 18.34 -0.80
C THR A 191 -22.53 17.44 -0.61
N LEU A 192 -22.03 16.88 -1.70
CA LEU A 192 -20.89 15.97 -1.70
C LEU A 192 -19.58 16.68 -1.31
N LEU A 193 -19.38 17.94 -1.72
CA LEU A 193 -18.24 18.76 -1.29
C LEU A 193 -18.34 19.18 0.19
N ASN A 194 -19.54 19.49 0.67
CA ASN A 194 -19.75 19.86 2.07
C ASN A 194 -19.50 18.68 3.02
N GLN A 195 -19.94 17.47 2.64
CA GLN A 195 -19.66 16.24 3.40
C GLN A 195 -18.17 15.85 3.41
N TYR A 196 -17.41 16.31 2.41
CA TYR A 196 -15.98 16.03 2.30
C TYR A 196 -15.11 17.02 3.07
N ASN A 197 -15.57 18.27 3.20
CA ASN A 197 -14.85 19.36 3.87
C ASN A 197 -15.18 19.49 5.37
N SER A 198 -16.17 18.76 5.88
CA SER A 198 -16.57 18.69 7.30
C SER A 198 -15.87 17.56 8.04
#